data_AF-A0A383VIV1-F1
#
_entry.id   AF-A0A383VIV1-F1
#
_cell.length_a   1.000
_cell.length_b   1.000
_cell.length_c   1.000
_cell.angle_alpha   90.00
_cell.angle_beta   90.00
_cell.angle_gamma   90.00
#
_symmetry.space_group_name_H-M   'P 1'
#
loop_
_entity.id
_entity.type
_entity.pdbx_description
1 polymer ?
#
loop_
_entity_poly.entity_id
_entity_poly.type
_entity_poly.pdbx_seq_one_letter_code
_entity_poly.pdbx_strand_id
1 'polypeptide(L)'
;MQPKVRAWLSHLEQLRGFYKHRWGDAPVHTFTLGMFLPETQMLEFGFKYEHQGMWAKQAYSTSWPHYHTEPAAPASNTSTELAGPNQP
;
A
#
# COMPACT_ATOMS: atom_id res chain seq x y z
N MET A 1 7.59 21.63 -9.54
CA MET A 1 8.12 20.68 -8.53
C MET A 1 8.76 21.47 -7.40
N GLN A 2 8.43 21.20 -6.13
CA GLN A 2 8.98 21.92 -4.98
C GLN A 2 10.51 21.70 -4.88
N PRO A 3 11.32 22.75 -4.58
CA PRO A 3 12.78 22.62 -4.54
C PRO A 3 13.30 21.54 -3.58
N LYS A 4 12.67 21.40 -2.40
CA LYS A 4 13.03 20.39 -1.39
C LYS A 4 12.84 18.96 -1.89
N VAL A 5 11.72 18.70 -2.57
CA VAL A 5 11.43 17.38 -3.15
C VAL A 5 12.43 17.05 -4.26
N ARG A 6 12.81 18.02 -5.10
CA ARG A 6 13.83 17.82 -6.13
C ARG A 6 15.19 17.47 -5.53
N ALA A 7 15.61 18.17 -4.48
CA ALA A 7 16.86 17.89 -3.79
C ALA A 7 16.84 16.48 -3.16
N TRP A 8 15.73 16.08 -2.54
CA TRP A 8 15.53 14.75 -2.00
C TRP A 8 15.64 13.65 -3.06
N LEU A 9 14.93 13.77 -4.19
CA LEU A 9 15.02 12.76 -5.26
C LEU A 9 16.42 12.71 -5.89
N SER A 10 17.10 13.86 -5.99
CA SER A 10 18.49 13.90 -6.48
C SER A 10 19.44 13.18 -5.53
N HIS A 11 19.23 13.30 -4.22
CA HIS A 11 19.99 12.56 -3.22
C HIS A 11 19.76 11.04 -3.34
N LEU A 12 18.51 10.59 -3.48
CA LEU A 12 18.20 9.17 -3.69
C LEU A 12 18.84 8.60 -4.96
N GLU A 13 18.85 9.37 -6.04
CA GLU A 13 19.51 8.97 -7.29
C GLU A 13 21.03 8.81 -7.09
N GLN A 14 21.67 9.72 -6.37
CA GLN A 14 23.11 9.63 -6.05
C GLN A 14 23.46 8.40 -5.21
N LEU A 15 22.57 7.97 -4.31
CA LEU A 15 22.73 6.72 -3.55
C LEU A 15 22.62 5.48 -4.44
N ARG A 16 22.05 5.61 -5.65
CA ARG A 16 21.87 4.55 -6.64
C ARG A 16 21.05 3.38 -6.11
N GLY A 17 20.26 3.58 -5.05
CA GLY A 17 19.48 2.51 -4.41
C GLY A 17 18.37 1.94 -5.31
N PHE A 18 17.93 2.67 -6.34
CA PHE A 18 17.05 2.15 -7.39
C PHE A 18 17.69 1.04 -8.24
N TYR A 19 19.02 1.06 -8.39
CA TYR A 19 19.77 0.13 -9.23
C TYR A 19 20.53 -0.91 -8.42
N LYS A 20 21.05 -0.51 -7.25
CA LYS A 20 21.79 -1.37 -6.33
C LYS A 20 20.87 -2.18 -5.42
N HIS A 21 19.66 -1.67 -5.19
CA HIS A 21 18.62 -2.29 -4.38
C HIS A 21 17.29 -2.25 -5.14
N ARG A 22 16.19 -2.59 -4.46
CA ARG A 22 14.84 -2.60 -5.02
C ARG A 22 13.97 -1.51 -4.38
N TRP A 23 14.46 -0.26 -4.41
CA TRP A 23 13.65 0.87 -3.96
C TRP A 23 12.50 1.09 -4.95
N GLY A 24 11.29 0.74 -4.52
CA GLY A 24 10.06 0.99 -5.29
C GLY A 24 9.64 2.46 -5.23
N ASP A 25 8.82 2.89 -6.18
CA ASP A 25 8.26 4.24 -6.19
C ASP A 25 7.30 4.46 -5.01
N ALA A 26 6.52 3.45 -4.63
CA ALA A 26 5.58 3.53 -3.51
C ALA A 26 6.26 4.00 -2.19
N PRO A 27 7.30 3.33 -1.66
CA PRO A 27 7.98 3.81 -0.45
C PRO A 27 8.65 5.18 -0.65
N VAL A 28 9.20 5.47 -1.83
CA VAL A 28 9.81 6.78 -2.11
C VAL A 28 8.76 7.90 -2.06
N HIS A 29 7.58 7.69 -2.65
CA HIS A 29 6.46 8.61 -2.56
C HIS A 29 5.96 8.76 -1.13
N THR A 30 5.77 7.67 -0.39
CA THR A 30 5.33 7.71 1.01
C THR A 30 6.28 8.53 1.89
N PHE A 31 7.60 8.32 1.78
CA PHE A 31 8.57 9.12 2.52
C PHE A 31 8.59 10.59 2.08
N THR A 32 8.50 10.83 0.77
CA THR A 32 8.46 12.20 0.24
C THR A 32 7.26 12.97 0.80
N LEU A 33 6.07 12.35 0.80
CA LEU A 33 4.87 12.98 1.34
C LEU A 33 4.96 13.16 2.85
N GLY A 34 5.36 12.12 3.59
CA GLY A 34 5.45 12.17 5.05
C GLY A 34 6.49 13.16 5.60
N MET A 35 7.53 13.50 4.83
CA MET A 35 8.55 14.46 5.27
C MET A 35 8.24 15.91 4.87
N PHE A 36 7.55 16.12 3.75
CA PHE A 36 7.44 17.46 3.15
C PHE A 36 6.01 18.02 3.12
N LEU A 37 5.00 17.22 3.45
CA LEU A 37 3.60 17.63 3.46
C LEU A 37 3.00 17.50 4.86
N PRO A 38 2.24 18.50 5.35
CA PRO A 38 1.43 18.32 6.56
C PRO A 38 0.42 17.19 6.36
N GLU A 39 0.23 16.37 7.38
CA GLU A 39 -0.72 15.24 7.35
C GLU A 39 -2.16 15.68 7.01
N THR A 40 -2.55 16.89 7.42
CA THR A 40 -3.87 17.48 7.10
C THR A 40 -4.12 17.70 5.60
N GLN A 41 -3.09 17.59 4.77
CA GLN A 41 -3.20 17.68 3.31
C GLN A 41 -3.15 16.29 2.64
N MET A 42 -3.06 15.21 3.42
CA MET A 42 -3.16 13.84 2.94
C MET A 42 -4.61 13.37 3.08
N LEU A 43 -5.19 12.86 1.99
CA LEU A 43 -6.55 12.33 1.99
C LEU A 43 -6.53 10.82 1.81
N GLU A 44 -7.20 10.14 2.72
CA GLU A 44 -7.51 8.73 2.60
C GLU A 44 -8.84 8.56 1.84
N PHE A 45 -8.84 7.89 0.69
CA PHE A 45 -10.08 7.64 -0.06
C PHE A 45 -10.87 6.44 0.49
N GLY A 46 -12.18 6.60 0.65
CA GLY A 46 -13.08 5.59 1.23
C GLY A 46 -13.69 4.57 0.26
N PHE A 47 -13.30 4.57 -1.02
CA PHE A 47 -13.81 3.61 -1.99
C PHE A 47 -13.05 2.27 -1.95
N LYS A 48 -13.72 1.19 -2.36
CA LYS A 48 -13.08 -0.12 -2.54
C LYS A 48 -12.12 -0.05 -3.74
N TYR A 49 -10.90 -0.54 -3.55
CA TYR A 49 -9.89 -0.64 -4.60
C TYR A 49 -9.18 -1.97 -4.49
N GLU A 50 -9.00 -2.61 -5.65
CA GLU A 50 -8.29 -3.87 -5.82
C GLU A 50 -7.24 -3.70 -6.90
N HIS A 51 -6.07 -4.29 -6.69
CA HIS A 51 -5.02 -4.38 -7.69
C HIS A 51 -4.46 -5.80 -7.68
N GLN A 52 -4.57 -6.50 -8.82
CA GLN A 52 -4.06 -7.87 -9.01
C GLN A 52 -4.57 -8.89 -7.96
N GLY A 53 -5.86 -8.88 -7.62
CA GLY A 53 -6.39 -9.82 -6.62
C GLY A 53 -6.09 -9.43 -5.18
N MET A 54 -5.30 -8.37 -4.96
CA MET A 54 -5.00 -7.85 -3.63
C MET A 54 -5.93 -6.68 -3.31
N TRP A 55 -6.69 -6.83 -2.23
CA TRP A 55 -7.53 -5.77 -1.70
C TRP A 55 -6.66 -4.74 -0.98
N ALA A 56 -6.63 -3.50 -1.49
CA ALA A 56 -5.97 -2.41 -0.79
C ALA A 56 -6.83 -1.87 0.36
N LYS A 57 -8.17 -1.95 0.23
CA LYS A 57 -9.14 -1.61 1.28
C LYS A 57 -10.42 -2.43 1.19
N GLN A 58 -10.90 -2.89 2.34
CA GLN A 58 -12.28 -3.28 2.54
C GLN A 58 -13.02 -2.08 3.13
N ALA A 59 -14.08 -1.61 2.47
CA ALA A 59 -14.83 -0.45 2.95
C ALA A 59 -15.50 -0.76 4.30
N TYR A 60 -14.97 -0.22 5.40
CA TYR A 60 -15.66 -0.17 6.68
C TYR A 60 -16.52 1.10 6.74
N SER A 61 -17.66 1.09 6.05
CA SER A 61 -18.72 2.07 6.30
C SER A 61 -20.06 1.50 5.86
N THR A 62 -20.94 1.28 6.84
CA THR A 62 -22.33 0.84 6.68
C THR A 62 -23.30 2.01 6.39
N SER A 63 -22.82 3.21 6.02
CA SER A 63 -23.68 4.40 5.93
C SER A 63 -23.52 5.24 4.66
N TRP A 64 -23.12 4.65 3.54
CA TRP A 64 -23.35 5.25 2.21
C TRP A 64 -24.65 4.69 1.63
N PRO A 65 -25.68 5.51 1.36
CA PRO A 65 -26.90 5.02 0.74
C PRO A 65 -26.57 4.68 -0.72
N HIS A 66 -26.97 3.49 -1.17
CA HIS A 66 -26.86 2.99 -2.55
C HIS A 66 -25.54 2.34 -2.94
N TYR A 67 -25.12 1.29 -2.25
CA TYR A 67 -24.41 0.20 -2.93
C TYR A 67 -24.94 -1.16 -2.43
N HIS A 68 -25.41 -1.99 -3.38
CA HIS A 68 -25.67 -3.39 -3.12
C HIS A 68 -24.35 -4.06 -2.78
N THR A 69 -24.14 -4.38 -1.50
CA THR A 69 -23.07 -5.28 -1.08
C THR A 69 -23.47 -6.70 -1.46
N GLU A 70 -22.87 -7.23 -2.53
CA GLU A 70 -22.60 -8.67 -2.53
C GLU A 70 -21.54 -8.96 -1.45
N PRO A 71 -21.71 -10.02 -0.65
CA PRO A 71 -20.75 -10.35 0.38
C PRO A 71 -19.40 -10.67 -0.27
N ALA A 72 -18.35 -9.95 0.16
CA ALA A 72 -16.99 -10.30 -0.20
C ALA A 72 -16.71 -11.74 0.27
N ALA A 73 -16.15 -12.57 -0.62
CA ALA A 73 -15.62 -13.87 -0.22
C ALA A 73 -14.64 -13.67 0.95
N PRO A 74 -14.69 -14.51 2.00
CA PRO A 74 -13.82 -14.35 3.16
C PRO A 74 -12.35 -14.37 2.71
N ALA A 75 -11.56 -13.45 3.26
CA ALA A 75 -10.12 -13.42 3.06
C ALA A 75 -9.54 -14.79 3.46
N SER A 76 -8.87 -15.45 2.51
CA SER A 76 -8.18 -16.71 2.75
C SER A 76 -6.81 -16.43 3.36
N ASN A 77 -6.76 -16.09 4.64
CA ASN A 77 -5.52 -16.11 5.40
C ASN A 77 -5.25 -17.54 5.89
N THR A 78 -4.88 -18.42 4.96
CA THR A 78 -4.33 -19.74 5.28
C THR A 78 -2.82 -19.63 5.28
N SER A 79 -2.23 -19.44 6.47
CA SER A 79 -0.82 -19.75 6.70
C SER A 79 -0.63 -21.24 6.42
N THR A 80 0.19 -21.58 5.43
CA THR A 80 0.58 -22.97 5.17
C THR A 80 1.45 -23.45 6.33
N GLU A 81 0.83 -24.11 7.31
CA GLU A 81 1.55 -24.91 8.30
C GLU A 81 1.97 -26.22 7.61
N LEU A 82 3.27 -26.36 7.34
CA LEU A 82 3.87 -27.59 6.80
C LEU A 82 3.80 -28.69 7.87
N ALA A 83 2.71 -29.45 7.89
CA ALA A 83 2.63 -30.68 8.66
C ALA A 83 3.45 -31.78 7.97
N GLY A 84 4.55 -32.20 8.60
CA GLY A 84 5.33 -33.37 8.20
C GLY A 84 4.52 -34.67 8.41
N PRO A 85 4.79 -35.74 7.63
CA PRO A 85 4.02 -36.97 7.73
C PRO A 85 4.43 -37.77 8.97
N ASN A 86 3.47 -38.02 9.87
CA ASN A 86 3.59 -39.06 10.90
C ASN A 86 2.83 -40.31 10.45
N GLN A 87 3.58 -41.37 10.20
CA GLN A 87 3.12 -42.74 9.93
C GLN A 87 2.53 -43.35 11.22
N PRO A 88 1.57 -44.27 11.08
CA PRO A 88 1.67 -45.56 11.74
C PRO A 88 2.04 -46.67 10.75
#